data_AF-A0A455UBR3-F1
#
_entry.id   AF-A0A455UBR3-F1
#
_cell.length_a   1.000
_cell.length_b   1.000
_cell.length_c   1.000
_cell.angle_alpha   90.00
_cell.angle_beta   90.00
_cell.angle_gamma   90.00
#
_symmetry.space_group_name_H-M   'P 1'
#
loop_
_entity.id
_entity.type
_entity.pdbx_description
1 polymer ?
#
loop_
_entity_poly.entity_id
_entity_poly.type
_entity_poly.pdbx_seq_one_letter_code
_entity_poly.pdbx_strand_id
1 'polypeptide(L)'
;MVLATTLWVAVWWITEAIPIPATSLLPIVLLPITGALDGNTVTAAYGNPIIFLFLGGFMIALAMEKWDLHKRIALSIIAVLGTSINSIVFGFMAATGFLSMWVSNTASVMMMLPIGTAIVYQVSQGA
;
A
#
# COMPACT_ATOMS: atom_id res chain seq x y z
N MET A 1 -23.83 13.52 -19.07
CA MET A 1 -23.99 13.09 -17.66
C MET A 1 -22.80 12.29 -17.18
N VAL A 2 -22.38 11.22 -17.89
CA VAL A 2 -21.15 10.47 -17.55
C VAL A 2 -19.92 11.38 -17.32
N LEU A 3 -19.61 12.28 -18.25
CA LEU A 3 -18.48 13.21 -18.12
C LEU A 3 -18.57 14.08 -16.86
N ALA A 4 -19.76 14.58 -16.51
CA ALA A 4 -19.95 15.41 -15.32
C ALA A 4 -19.72 14.61 -14.03
N THR A 5 -20.25 13.38 -13.97
CA THR A 5 -20.00 12.44 -12.87
C THR A 5 -18.51 12.12 -12.75
N THR A 6 -17.83 11.85 -13.87
CA THR A 6 -16.39 11.57 -13.89
C THR A 6 -15.57 12.76 -13.40
N LEU A 7 -15.88 13.97 -13.86
CA LEU A 7 -15.18 15.19 -13.43
C LEU A 7 -15.40 15.45 -11.94
N TRP A 8 -16.61 15.27 -11.43
CA TRP A 8 -16.90 15.41 -10.01
C TRP A 8 -16.05 14.42 -9.19
N VAL A 9 -16.14 13.12 -9.50
CA VAL A 9 -15.39 12.07 -8.80
C VAL A 9 -13.88 12.34 -8.87
N ALA A 10 -13.36 12.76 -10.02
CA ALA A 10 -11.95 13.10 -10.19
C ALA A 10 -11.53 14.28 -9.31
N VAL A 11 -12.34 15.36 -9.27
CA VAL A 11 -12.06 16.51 -8.39
C VAL A 11 -12.05 16.06 -6.93
N TRP A 12 -13.00 15.24 -6.49
CA TRP A 12 -13.05 14.76 -5.10
C TRP A 12 -11.94 13.77 -4.74
N TRP A 13 -11.43 12.99 -5.70
CA TRP A 13 -10.21 12.19 -5.48
C TRP A 13 -8.98 13.07 -5.31
N ILE A 14 -8.85 14.14 -6.09
CA ILE A 14 -7.69 15.06 -6.03
C ILE A 14 -7.74 15.92 -4.77
N THR A 15 -8.93 16.42 -4.40
CA THR A 15 -9.08 17.31 -3.25
C THR A 15 -9.29 16.56 -1.94
N GLU A 16 -9.50 15.24 -1.99
CA GLU A 16 -9.85 14.40 -0.85
C GLU A 16 -11.01 14.99 0.00
N ALA A 17 -12.01 15.59 -0.66
CA ALA A 17 -13.12 16.28 0.00
C ALA A 17 -13.88 15.38 1.01
N ILE A 18 -13.97 14.09 0.71
CA ILE A 18 -14.40 13.02 1.60
C ILE A 18 -13.47 11.80 1.40
N PRO A 19 -13.48 10.80 2.30
CA PRO A 19 -12.62 9.62 2.16
C PRO A 19 -12.76 8.97 0.77
N ILE A 20 -11.62 8.62 0.15
CA ILE A 20 -11.56 8.02 -1.19
C ILE A 20 -12.57 6.89 -1.39
N PRO A 21 -12.76 5.93 -0.44
CA PRO A 21 -13.75 4.87 -0.61
C PRO A 21 -15.18 5.40 -0.76
N ALA A 22 -15.55 6.45 -0.03
CA ALA A 22 -16.87 7.06 -0.10
C ALA A 22 -17.08 7.77 -1.45
N THR A 23 -16.07 8.53 -1.92
CA THR A 23 -16.08 9.14 -3.25
C THR A 23 -16.23 8.08 -4.35
N SER A 24 -15.54 6.94 -4.22
CA SER A 24 -15.59 5.84 -5.17
C SER A 24 -16.94 5.11 -5.22
N LEU A 25 -17.86 5.32 -4.27
CA LEU A 25 -19.21 4.75 -4.30
C LEU A 25 -20.22 5.66 -5.03
N LEU A 26 -19.90 6.94 -5.25
CA LEU A 26 -20.80 7.89 -5.92
C LEU A 26 -21.30 7.44 -7.30
N PRO A 27 -20.47 6.82 -8.18
CA PRO A 27 -20.93 6.33 -9.48
C PRO A 27 -22.09 5.33 -9.39
N ILE A 28 -22.18 4.54 -8.33
CA ILE A 28 -23.27 3.56 -8.08
C ILE A 28 -24.64 4.24 -8.05
N VAL A 29 -24.69 5.48 -7.55
CA VAL A 29 -25.93 6.24 -7.41
C VAL A 29 -26.11 7.22 -8.57
N LEU A 30 -25.04 7.93 -8.94
CA LEU A 30 -25.11 9.00 -9.93
C LEU A 30 -25.36 8.49 -11.36
N LEU A 31 -24.76 7.36 -11.75
CA LEU A 31 -24.92 6.85 -13.12
C LEU A 31 -26.31 6.26 -13.38
N PRO A 32 -26.94 5.51 -12.44
CA PRO A 32 -28.32 5.04 -12.62
C PRO A 32 -29.37 6.16 -12.54
N ILE A 33 -29.25 7.11 -11.60
CA ILE A 33 -30.22 8.22 -11.48
C ILE A 33 -30.20 9.12 -12.71
N THR A 34 -29.03 9.31 -13.33
CA THR A 34 -28.92 10.09 -14.57
C THR A 34 -29.32 9.31 -15.83
N GLY A 35 -29.71 8.03 -15.70
CA GLY A 35 -30.09 7.16 -16.81
C GLY A 35 -28.92 6.79 -17.73
N ALA A 36 -27.68 7.00 -17.29
CA ALA A 36 -26.50 6.79 -18.13
C ALA A 36 -26.09 5.32 -18.23
N LEU A 37 -26.24 4.56 -17.15
CA LEU A 37 -26.01 3.12 -17.06
C LEU A 37 -27.04 2.49 -16.11
N ASP A 38 -27.38 1.22 -16.31
CA ASP A 38 -28.23 0.51 -15.36
C ASP A 38 -27.47 0.16 -14.06
N GLY A 39 -28.21 0.05 -12.96
CA GLY A 39 -27.62 -0.23 -11.64
C GLY A 39 -26.87 -1.55 -11.56
N ASN A 40 -27.32 -2.59 -12.27
CA ASN A 40 -26.64 -3.89 -12.27
C ASN A 40 -25.31 -3.81 -13.00
N THR A 41 -25.23 -3.11 -14.14
CA THR A 41 -23.96 -2.90 -14.84
C THR A 41 -22.97 -2.12 -13.99
N VAL A 42 -23.41 -1.05 -13.32
CA VAL A 42 -22.52 -0.24 -12.47
C VAL A 42 -22.03 -1.06 -11.27
N THR A 43 -22.91 -1.78 -10.59
CA THR A 43 -22.53 -2.60 -9.42
C THR A 43 -21.68 -3.80 -9.79
N ALA A 44 -21.84 -4.38 -10.98
CA ALA A 44 -21.00 -5.47 -11.47
C ALA A 44 -19.51 -5.09 -11.54
N ALA A 45 -19.19 -3.81 -11.80
CA ALA A 45 -17.81 -3.32 -11.79
C ALA A 45 -17.14 -3.43 -10.40
N TYR A 46 -17.93 -3.34 -9.31
CA TYR A 46 -17.45 -3.49 -7.93
C TYR A 46 -17.30 -4.96 -7.52
N GLY A 47 -17.87 -5.89 -8.30
CA GLY A 47 -17.71 -7.34 -8.14
C GLY A 47 -16.54 -7.92 -8.92
N ASN A 48 -15.62 -7.10 -9.45
CA ASN A 48 -14.52 -7.59 -10.27
C ASN A 48 -13.62 -8.57 -9.49
N PRO A 49 -13.28 -9.75 -10.03
CA PRO A 49 -12.42 -10.74 -9.36
C PRO A 49 -11.08 -10.18 -8.85
N ILE A 50 -10.54 -9.15 -9.52
CA ILE A 50 -9.30 -8.48 -9.11
C ILE A 50 -9.45 -7.84 -7.73
N ILE A 51 -10.63 -7.30 -7.38
CA ILE A 51 -10.88 -6.72 -6.06
C ILE A 51 -10.76 -7.80 -4.96
N PHE A 52 -11.29 -8.99 -5.22
CA PHE A 52 -11.18 -10.13 -4.30
C PHE A 52 -9.74 -10.66 -4.20
N LEU A 53 -8.99 -10.63 -5.30
CA LEU A 53 -7.56 -10.96 -5.28
C LEU A 53 -6.78 -10.00 -4.38
N PHE A 54 -7.00 -8.68 -4.51
CA PHE A 54 -6.38 -7.68 -3.63
C PHE A 54 -6.80 -7.87 -2.16
N LEU A 55 -8.06 -8.16 -1.90
CA LEU A 55 -8.56 -8.47 -0.55
C LEU A 55 -7.82 -9.68 0.05
N GLY A 56 -7.64 -10.76 -0.72
CA GLY A 56 -6.84 -11.92 -0.33
C GLY A 56 -5.38 -11.56 -0.05
N GLY A 57 -4.77 -10.75 -0.92
CA GLY A 57 -3.41 -10.24 -0.74
C GLY A 57 -3.26 -9.44 0.55
N PHE A 58 -4.20 -8.54 0.86
CA PHE A 58 -4.19 -7.78 2.11
C PHE A 58 -4.39 -8.66 3.34
N MET A 59 -5.23 -9.69 3.27
CA MET A 59 -5.36 -10.66 4.37
C MET A 59 -4.04 -11.38 4.66
N ILE A 60 -3.31 -11.79 3.62
CA ILE A 60 -1.98 -12.40 3.77
C ILE A 60 -0.99 -11.39 4.36
N ALA A 61 -0.96 -10.16 3.86
CA ALA A 61 -0.09 -9.10 4.39
C ALA A 61 -0.36 -8.83 5.88
N LEU A 62 -1.62 -8.72 6.28
CA LEU A 62 -2.03 -8.55 7.69
C LEU A 62 -1.65 -9.76 8.55
N ALA A 63 -1.75 -10.97 8.01
CA ALA A 63 -1.28 -12.16 8.71
C ALA A 63 0.25 -12.10 8.91
N MET A 64 1.02 -11.76 7.88
CA MET A 64 2.47 -11.59 7.98
C MET A 64 2.87 -10.52 9.00
N GLU A 65 2.10 -9.43 9.07
CA GLU A 65 2.27 -8.36 10.07
C GLU A 65 2.01 -8.88 11.48
N LYS A 66 0.86 -9.54 11.70
CA LYS A 66 0.46 -10.10 13.01
C LYS A 66 1.49 -11.08 13.60
N TRP A 67 2.20 -11.82 12.76
CA TRP A 67 3.22 -12.79 13.18
C TRP A 67 4.66 -12.23 13.16
N ASP A 68 4.83 -10.93 12.90
CA ASP A 68 6.13 -10.30 12.74
C ASP A 68 7.04 -10.98 11.70
N LEU A 69 6.45 -11.69 10.73
CA LEU A 69 7.21 -12.49 9.76
C LEU A 69 8.11 -11.61 8.90
N HIS A 70 7.55 -10.52 8.39
CA HIS A 70 8.26 -9.46 7.69
C HIS A 70 9.49 -8.92 8.44
N LYS A 71 9.42 -8.72 9.76
CA LYS A 71 10.56 -8.30 10.60
C LYS A 71 11.63 -9.38 10.69
N ARG A 72 11.25 -10.64 10.84
CA ARG A 72 12.20 -11.78 10.84
C ARG A 72 12.94 -11.87 9.51
N ILE A 73 12.24 -11.70 8.39
CA ILE A 73 12.85 -11.67 7.05
C ILE A 73 13.84 -10.51 6.93
N ALA A 74 13.46 -9.30 7.34
CA ALA A 74 14.35 -8.14 7.32
C ALA A 74 15.64 -8.37 8.12
N LEU A 75 15.50 -8.85 9.36
CA LEU A 75 16.64 -9.12 10.24
C LEU A 75 17.54 -10.24 9.70
N SER A 76 16.97 -11.29 9.09
CA SER A 76 17.73 -12.35 8.45
C SER A 76 18.52 -11.83 7.24
N ILE A 77 17.92 -10.98 6.41
CA ILE A 77 18.62 -10.34 5.27
C ILE A 77 19.80 -9.52 5.78
N ILE A 78 19.59 -8.69 6.80
CA ILE A 78 20.64 -7.86 7.40
C ILE A 78 21.75 -8.74 8.02
N ALA A 79 21.40 -9.82 8.71
CA ALA A 79 22.36 -10.72 9.34
C ALA A 79 23.30 -11.41 8.31
N VAL A 80 22.80 -11.70 7.10
CA VAL A 80 23.58 -12.35 6.04
C VAL A 80 24.54 -11.39 5.33
N LEU A 81 24.21 -10.09 5.25
CA LEU A 81 24.95 -9.10 4.46
C LEU A 81 26.25 -8.59 5.12
N GLY A 82 26.53 -8.98 6.36
CA GLY A 82 27.78 -8.65 7.06
C GLY A 82 27.79 -7.26 7.72
N THR A 83 28.96 -6.81 8.19
CA THR A 83 29.11 -5.62 9.07
C THR A 83 29.65 -4.36 8.38
N SER A 84 29.91 -4.40 7.08
CA SER A 84 30.42 -3.22 6.36
C SER A 84 29.29 -2.21 6.10
N ILE A 85 29.57 -0.90 6.21
CA ILE A 85 28.57 0.17 6.03
C ILE A 85 27.86 0.06 4.68
N ASN A 86 28.60 -0.19 3.60
CA ASN A 86 28.04 -0.34 2.26
C ASN A 86 27.14 -1.57 2.15
N SER A 87 27.52 -2.69 2.77
CA SER A 87 26.70 -3.91 2.77
C SER A 87 25.42 -3.76 3.59
N ILE A 88 25.47 -3.02 4.71
CA ILE A 88 24.30 -2.74 5.55
C ILE A 88 23.31 -1.86 4.79
N VAL A 89 23.77 -0.81 4.11
CA VAL A 89 22.90 0.06 3.30
C VAL A 89 22.28 -0.71 2.14
N PHE A 90 23.07 -1.52 1.42
CA PHE A 90 22.54 -2.36 0.35
C PHE A 90 21.51 -3.37 0.87
N GLY A 91 21.80 -3.99 2.01
CA GLY A 91 20.89 -4.92 2.68
C GLY A 91 19.58 -4.27 3.11
N PHE A 92 19.66 -3.04 3.60
CA PHE A 92 18.49 -2.24 3.94
C PHE A 92 17.65 -1.92 2.69
N MET A 93 18.27 -1.49 1.60
CA MET A 93 17.57 -1.23 0.33
C MET A 93 16.91 -2.49 -0.23
N ALA A 94 17.64 -3.62 -0.25
CA ALA A 94 17.14 -4.89 -0.74
C ALA A 94 15.98 -5.43 0.13
N ALA A 95 16.12 -5.38 1.46
CA ALA A 95 15.06 -5.79 2.38
C ALA A 95 13.82 -4.90 2.24
N THR A 96 13.99 -3.58 2.10
CA THR A 96 12.88 -2.64 1.92
C THR A 96 12.15 -2.90 0.61
N GLY A 97 12.90 -3.06 -0.49
CA GLY A 97 12.32 -3.37 -1.80
C GLY A 97 11.57 -4.71 -1.80
N PHE A 98 12.16 -5.74 -1.18
CA PHE A 98 11.52 -7.05 -1.06
C PHE A 98 10.23 -6.98 -0.24
N LEU A 99 10.25 -6.34 0.94
CA LEU A 99 9.06 -6.22 1.78
C LEU A 99 7.96 -5.40 1.12
N SER A 100 8.32 -4.34 0.38
CA SER A 100 7.36 -3.48 -0.35
C SER A 100 6.58 -4.22 -1.44
N MET A 101 7.04 -5.39 -1.90
CA MET A 101 6.30 -6.21 -2.87
C MET A 101 5.11 -6.97 -2.25
N TRP A 102 5.16 -7.24 -0.95
CA TRP A 102 4.21 -8.12 -0.26
C TRP A 102 3.42 -7.40 0.84
N VAL A 103 3.97 -6.31 1.38
CA VAL A 103 3.41 -5.51 2.46
C VAL A 103 3.05 -4.13 1.92
N SER A 104 2.03 -3.49 2.50
CA SER A 104 1.69 -2.10 2.17
C SER A 104 2.92 -1.18 2.25
N ASN A 105 3.09 -0.29 1.28
CA ASN A 105 4.21 0.64 1.23
C ASN A 105 4.33 1.46 2.52
N THR A 106 3.20 1.92 3.07
CA THR A 106 3.15 2.67 4.33
C THR A 106 3.67 1.84 5.51
N ALA A 107 3.26 0.57 5.60
CA ALA A 107 3.71 -0.32 6.67
C ALA A 107 5.21 -0.65 6.52
N SER A 108 5.68 -0.89 5.30
CA SER A 108 7.11 -1.11 5.00
C SER A 108 7.98 0.05 5.48
N VAL A 109 7.56 1.30 5.23
CA VAL A 109 8.28 2.50 5.71
C VAL A 109 8.29 2.59 7.23
N MET A 110 7.14 2.39 7.89
CA MET A 110 7.02 2.47 9.36
C MET A 110 7.93 1.47 10.07
N MET A 111 8.11 0.28 9.50
CA MET A 111 9.05 -0.71 10.04
C MET A 111 10.51 -0.36 9.80
N MET A 112 10.84 0.13 8.62
CA MET A 112 12.21 0.40 8.21
C MET A 112 12.74 1.68 8.84
N LEU A 113 11.87 2.61 9.22
CA LEU A 113 12.23 3.86 9.87
C LEU A 113 13.10 3.65 11.13
N PRO A 114 12.70 2.86 12.16
CA PRO A 114 13.54 2.63 13.33
C PRO A 114 14.86 1.92 13.01
N ILE A 115 14.87 0.98 12.05
CA ILE A 115 16.07 0.26 11.61
C ILE A 115 17.05 1.23 10.93
N GLY A 116 16.55 2.08 10.02
CA GLY A 116 17.31 3.11 9.34
C GLY A 116 17.90 4.13 10.33
N THR A 117 17.11 4.59 11.31
CA THR A 117 17.62 5.50 12.36
C THR A 117 18.71 4.86 13.21
N ALA A 118 18.62 3.56 13.52
CA ALA A 118 19.64 2.85 14.27
C ALA A 118 20.96 2.76 13.48
N ILE A 119 20.88 2.49 12.17
CA ILE A 119 22.05 2.47 11.28
C ILE A 119 22.71 3.84 11.22
N VAL A 120 21.93 4.91 11.02
CA VAL A 120 22.45 6.29 10.99
C VAL A 120 23.17 6.64 12.30
N TYR A 121 22.57 6.28 13.44
CA TYR A 121 23.18 6.52 14.75
C TYR A 121 24.50 5.75 14.94
N GLN A 122 24.55 4.48 14.52
CA GLN A 122 25.76 3.65 14.60
C GLN A 122 26.89 4.20 13.74
N VAL A 123 26.58 4.68 12.53
CA VAL A 123 27.57 5.31 11.63
C VAL A 123 28.06 6.65 12.20
N SER A 124 27.18 7.44 12.82
CA SER A 124 27.54 8.75 13.39
C SER A 124 28.47 8.67 14.61
N GLN A 125 28.45 7.56 15.36
CA GLN A 125 29.34 7.35 16.51
C GLN A 125 30.64 6.60 16.15
N GLY A 126 30.71 5.99 14.96
CA GLY A 126 31.87 5.25 14.47
C GLY A 126 32.80 6.05 13.55
N ALA A 127 32.50 7.34 13.32
CA ALA A 127 33.34 8.32 12.62
C ALA A 127 33.91 9.32 13.64
#